data_AF-A0A1Z8ZTD1-F1
#
_entry.id   AF-A0A1Z8ZTD1-F1
#
_cell.length_a   1.000
_cell.length_b   1.000
_cell.length_c   1.000
_cell.angle_alpha   90.00
_cell.angle_beta   90.00
_cell.angle_gamma   90.00
#
_symmetry.space_group_name_H-M   'P 1'
#
loop_
_entity.id
_entity.type
_entity.pdbx_description
1 polymer ?
#
loop_
_entity_poly.entity_id
_entity_poly.type
_entity_poly.pdbx_seq_one_letter_code
_entity_poly.pdbx_strand_id
1 'polypeptide(L)'
;MTDFHYQDPFPLGPDETEYEQLSSDFVSVSEFEGQEILKIDPEALSLLSNEAIKAISFKLRTSHLKQVAAILDDPEASENDVMVALMLLKNASIAVNGILPACQDTGTAIVMGKKGENVRTGVDDAEYLSKGIHKTYQEENLRYSQTAPLSMYEEVNTKTNLPAQIDLYATEGSAYKFLFVTKGGGSANKTFLYQQTKALLNPKTLREFCIEKMKSLGTAACPPYHLAFVIGGTSAETCLKTVKMASTRYYDELPTSGNEHGRAFRDTELEAGLLECARQVGIGAQFGGKYFALDVRVIRLPRHGASCPVGLGVSCSADRQAKAKITKDGLFLEKLETNPAQFIPQKYQDWKFQGVEIDLDQGMEKTLETLSKYPVTTALSLSGTIIVARDSAHA
;
A
#
# COMPACT_ATOMS: atom_id res chain seq x y z
N MET A 1 -16.22 37.76 -19.42
CA MET A 1 -14.99 36.96 -19.48
C MET A 1 -14.48 36.85 -18.05
N THR A 2 -14.13 35.65 -17.58
CA THR A 2 -13.52 35.44 -16.26
C THR A 2 -12.01 35.59 -16.39
N ASP A 3 -11.35 36.13 -15.38
CA ASP A 3 -9.89 36.22 -15.35
C ASP A 3 -9.24 34.84 -15.31
N PHE A 4 -8.05 34.72 -15.87
CA PHE A 4 -7.28 33.48 -15.85
C PHE A 4 -6.76 33.21 -14.42
N HIS A 5 -6.97 31.98 -13.94
CA HIS A 5 -6.44 31.51 -12.67
C HIS A 5 -5.93 30.08 -12.82
N TYR A 6 -4.64 29.87 -12.55
CA TYR A 6 -4.04 28.54 -12.46
C TYR A 6 -3.99 28.09 -11.01
N GLN A 7 -4.30 26.80 -10.78
CA GLN A 7 -4.15 26.14 -9.50
C GLN A 7 -3.67 24.70 -9.73
N ASP A 8 -2.73 24.25 -8.90
CA ASP A 8 -2.35 22.83 -8.83
C ASP A 8 -3.58 21.98 -8.43
N PRO A 9 -3.97 20.97 -9.22
CA PRO A 9 -5.07 20.07 -8.86
C PRO A 9 -4.87 19.33 -7.54
N PHE A 10 -3.62 19.12 -7.08
CA PHE A 10 -3.30 18.42 -5.82
C PHE A 10 -2.39 19.28 -4.92
N PRO A 11 -2.91 20.40 -4.36
CA PRO A 11 -2.10 21.34 -3.62
C PRO A 11 -1.80 20.81 -2.21
N LEU A 12 -0.77 19.97 -2.09
CA LEU A 12 -0.37 19.36 -0.83
C LEU A 12 0.21 20.40 0.14
N GLY A 13 -0.14 20.24 1.41
CA GLY A 13 0.50 20.94 2.53
C GLY A 13 1.96 20.52 2.75
N PRO A 14 2.59 21.04 3.82
CA PRO A 14 3.96 20.71 4.19
C PRO A 14 4.17 19.19 4.36
N ASP A 15 5.35 18.71 3.98
CA ASP A 15 5.71 17.30 4.17
C ASP A 15 6.19 17.07 5.61
N GLU A 16 5.35 16.47 6.45
CA GLU A 16 5.65 16.15 7.84
C GLU A 16 6.40 14.82 8.04
N THR A 17 6.77 14.13 6.94
CA THR A 17 7.46 12.84 7.02
C THR A 17 8.86 12.99 7.62
N GLU A 18 9.18 12.12 8.58
CA GLU A 18 10.54 11.97 9.10
C GLU A 18 11.41 11.19 8.11
N TYR A 19 12.61 11.70 7.83
CA TYR A 19 13.56 11.09 6.91
C TYR A 19 14.89 10.76 7.59
N GLU A 20 15.49 9.64 7.19
CA GLU A 20 16.86 9.28 7.49
C GLU A 20 17.74 9.58 6.26
N GLN A 21 18.91 10.16 6.49
CA GLN A 21 19.89 10.40 5.44
C GLN A 21 20.64 9.09 5.16
N LEU A 22 20.59 8.62 3.92
CA LEU A 22 21.30 7.41 3.49
C LEU A 22 22.76 7.71 3.13
N SER A 23 22.99 8.84 2.46
CA SER A 23 24.32 9.29 2.05
C SER A 23 24.27 10.78 1.72
N SER A 24 25.36 11.49 2.00
CA SER A 24 25.63 12.85 1.50
C SER A 24 26.41 12.85 0.18
N ASP A 25 26.84 11.69 -0.30
CA ASP A 25 27.58 11.52 -1.56
C ASP A 25 26.61 11.54 -2.76
N PHE A 26 27.16 11.40 -3.97
CA PHE A 26 26.41 11.29 -5.23
C PHE A 26 25.64 12.53 -5.69
N VAL A 27 25.70 13.62 -4.92
CA VAL A 27 25.09 14.89 -5.28
C VAL A 27 26.15 15.97 -5.41
N SER A 28 25.98 16.84 -6.39
CA SER A 28 26.78 18.06 -6.53
C SER A 28 25.92 19.17 -7.10
N VAL A 29 26.36 20.39 -6.89
CA VAL A 29 25.68 21.58 -7.39
C VAL A 29 26.55 22.23 -8.46
N SER A 30 25.93 22.64 -9.56
CA SER A 30 26.57 23.43 -10.61
C SER A 30 25.66 24.57 -11.03
N GLU A 31 26.20 25.57 -11.72
CA GLU A 31 25.42 26.68 -12.25
C GLU A 31 25.24 26.53 -13.77
N PHE A 32 24.03 26.79 -14.26
CA PHE A 32 23.73 26.91 -15.67
C PHE A 32 22.81 28.11 -15.89
N GLU A 33 23.23 29.07 -16.71
CA GLU A 33 22.48 30.30 -17.00
C GLU A 33 22.01 31.06 -15.73
N GLY A 34 22.85 31.09 -14.68
CA GLY A 34 22.51 31.75 -13.41
C GLY A 34 21.59 30.95 -12.50
N GLN A 35 21.25 29.71 -12.85
CA GLN A 35 20.41 28.82 -12.04
C GLN A 35 21.22 27.67 -11.44
N GLU A 36 20.89 27.34 -10.18
CA GLU A 36 21.47 26.21 -9.47
C GLU A 36 20.91 24.89 -10.01
N ILE A 37 21.76 24.06 -10.62
CA ILE A 37 21.44 22.72 -11.10
C ILE A 37 21.99 21.68 -10.13
N LEU A 38 21.09 20.90 -9.54
CA LEU A 38 21.40 19.71 -8.77
C LEU A 38 21.81 18.58 -9.73
N LYS A 39 23.08 18.21 -9.73
CA LYS A 39 23.60 17.04 -10.42
C LYS A 39 23.53 15.84 -9.49
N ILE A 40 22.88 14.78 -9.97
CA ILE A 40 22.73 13.51 -9.27
C ILE A 40 23.50 12.46 -10.07
N ASP A 41 24.48 11.81 -9.44
CA ASP A 41 25.12 10.63 -10.00
C ASP A 41 24.04 9.54 -10.21
N PRO A 42 23.94 8.93 -11.40
CA PRO A 42 22.99 7.84 -11.67
C PRO A 42 22.96 6.73 -10.62
N GLU A 43 24.09 6.39 -10.00
CA GLU A 43 24.15 5.36 -8.96
C GLU A 43 23.40 5.75 -7.68
N ALA A 44 23.13 7.04 -7.46
CA ALA A 44 22.22 7.48 -6.40
C ALA A 44 20.82 6.89 -6.57
N LEU A 45 20.33 6.76 -7.81
CA LEU A 45 19.01 6.21 -8.08
C LEU A 45 18.98 4.70 -7.80
N SER A 46 20.05 3.99 -8.17
CA SER A 46 20.24 2.57 -7.85
C SER A 46 20.29 2.34 -6.34
N LEU A 47 21.10 3.12 -5.61
CA LEU A 47 21.23 3.02 -4.16
C LEU A 47 19.88 3.32 -3.48
N LEU A 48 19.23 4.42 -3.87
CA LEU A 48 17.98 4.84 -3.26
C LEU A 48 16.86 3.80 -3.47
N SER A 49 16.70 3.26 -4.68
CA SER A 49 15.68 2.24 -4.92
C SER A 49 16.03 0.90 -4.25
N ASN A 50 17.31 0.55 -4.16
CA ASN A 50 17.74 -0.65 -3.42
C ASN A 50 17.37 -0.57 -1.94
N GLU A 51 17.76 0.53 -1.28
CA GLU A 51 17.46 0.74 0.14
C GLU A 51 15.95 0.89 0.39
N ALA A 52 15.22 1.60 -0.48
CA ALA A 52 13.79 1.78 -0.33
C ALA A 52 13.01 0.47 -0.45
N ILE A 53 13.28 -0.35 -1.48
CA ILE A 53 12.61 -1.65 -1.67
C ILE A 53 12.97 -2.62 -0.54
N LYS A 54 14.23 -2.62 -0.10
CA LYS A 54 14.66 -3.42 1.06
C LYS A 54 13.88 -3.00 2.30
N ALA A 55 13.89 -1.70 2.62
CA ALA A 55 13.21 -1.17 3.81
C ALA A 55 11.73 -1.55 3.83
N ILE A 56 10.98 -1.31 2.75
CA ILE A 56 9.53 -1.61 2.72
C ILE A 56 9.22 -3.11 2.62
N SER A 57 10.20 -3.96 2.30
CA SER A 57 9.99 -5.43 2.30
C SER A 57 10.04 -6.03 3.70
N PHE A 58 10.76 -5.39 4.63
CA PHE A 58 11.04 -5.90 5.98
C PHE A 58 10.47 -5.01 7.10
N LYS A 59 10.20 -3.73 6.83
CA LYS A 59 9.72 -2.74 7.80
C LYS A 59 8.37 -2.17 7.36
N LEU A 60 7.63 -1.65 8.34
CA LEU A 60 6.34 -0.98 8.15
C LEU A 60 6.38 0.41 8.78
N ARG A 61 5.44 1.29 8.41
CA ARG A 61 5.29 2.59 9.07
C ARG A 61 4.88 2.40 10.53
N THR A 62 5.47 3.20 11.42
CA THR A 62 5.08 3.24 12.84
C THR A 62 3.58 3.58 13.02
N SER A 63 3.02 4.43 12.17
CA SER A 63 1.58 4.78 12.23
C SER A 63 0.66 3.60 11.93
N HIS A 64 1.01 2.74 10.96
CA HIS A 64 0.30 1.50 10.67
C HIS A 64 0.36 0.55 11.87
N LEU A 65 1.57 0.31 12.41
CA LEU A 65 1.76 -0.59 13.55
C LEU A 65 1.00 -0.13 14.80
N LYS A 66 0.95 1.18 15.06
CA LYS A 66 0.15 1.75 16.15
C LYS A 66 -1.35 1.50 15.97
N GLN A 67 -1.88 1.62 14.75
CA GLN A 67 -3.29 1.32 14.49
C GLN A 67 -3.60 -0.17 14.67
N VAL A 68 -2.71 -1.06 14.22
CA VAL A 68 -2.85 -2.51 14.44
C VAL A 68 -2.77 -2.85 15.93
N ALA A 69 -1.84 -2.23 16.66
CA ALA A 69 -1.68 -2.43 18.11
C ALA A 69 -2.89 -1.96 18.91
N ALA A 70 -3.55 -0.87 18.50
CA ALA A 70 -4.76 -0.38 19.15
C ALA A 70 -5.91 -1.40 19.16
N ILE A 71 -5.93 -2.36 18.23
CA ILE A 71 -6.90 -3.46 18.21
C ILE A 71 -6.78 -4.32 19.47
N LEU A 72 -5.57 -4.51 19.99
CA LEU A 72 -5.29 -5.40 21.12
C LEU A 72 -5.87 -4.90 22.47
N ASP A 73 -6.22 -3.61 22.54
CA ASP A 73 -6.72 -2.93 23.73
C ASP A 73 -8.16 -2.42 23.56
N ASP A 74 -8.78 -2.62 22.39
CA ASP A 74 -10.18 -2.25 22.17
C ASP A 74 -11.12 -3.33 22.75
N PRO A 75 -11.94 -3.02 23.77
CA PRO A 75 -12.87 -3.99 24.36
C PRO A 75 -14.00 -4.42 23.41
N GLU A 76 -14.21 -3.71 22.30
CA GLU A 76 -15.18 -4.07 21.26
C GLU A 76 -14.56 -4.89 20.12
N ALA A 77 -13.25 -5.12 20.13
CA ALA A 77 -12.61 -6.02 19.18
C ALA A 77 -13.05 -7.46 19.46
N SER A 78 -13.31 -8.24 18.40
CA SER A 78 -13.55 -9.68 18.56
C SER A 78 -12.25 -10.38 18.97
N GLU A 79 -12.34 -11.57 19.58
CA GLU A 79 -11.17 -12.40 19.85
C GLU A 79 -10.37 -12.70 18.57
N ASN A 80 -11.07 -12.85 17.44
CA ASN A 80 -10.48 -13.04 16.13
C ASN A 80 -9.74 -11.78 15.63
N ASP A 81 -10.29 -10.58 15.85
CA ASP A 81 -9.60 -9.32 15.53
C ASP A 81 -8.30 -9.20 16.31
N VAL A 82 -8.34 -9.48 17.63
CA VAL A 82 -7.18 -9.44 18.52
C VAL A 82 -6.13 -10.47 18.09
N MET A 83 -6.55 -11.70 17.80
CA MET A 83 -5.66 -12.76 17.32
C MET A 83 -4.95 -12.36 16.03
N VAL A 84 -5.69 -11.88 15.03
CA VAL A 84 -5.12 -11.47 13.74
C VAL A 84 -4.17 -10.30 13.92
N ALA A 85 -4.54 -9.27 14.67
CA ALA A 85 -3.68 -8.13 14.97
C ALA A 85 -2.37 -8.56 15.65
N LEU A 86 -2.46 -9.48 16.62
CA LEU A 86 -1.28 -10.03 17.30
C LEU A 86 -0.36 -10.79 16.34
N MET A 87 -0.91 -11.61 15.44
CA MET A 87 -0.12 -12.33 14.44
C MET A 87 0.57 -11.37 13.47
N LEU A 88 -0.10 -10.28 13.06
CA LEU A 88 0.49 -9.25 12.21
C LEU A 88 1.67 -8.53 12.90
N LEU A 89 1.54 -8.20 14.19
CA LEU A 89 2.62 -7.56 14.97
C LEU A 89 3.79 -8.51 15.23
N LYS A 90 3.52 -9.79 15.54
CA LYS A 90 4.56 -10.83 15.65
C LYS A 90 5.29 -11.01 14.33
N ASN A 91 4.56 -11.04 13.21
CA ASN A 91 5.14 -11.11 11.87
C ASN A 91 6.04 -9.90 11.57
N ALA A 92 5.61 -8.68 11.88
CA ALA A 92 6.44 -7.49 11.73
C ALA A 92 7.72 -7.55 12.59
N SER A 93 7.61 -8.07 13.82
CA SER A 93 8.76 -8.26 14.73
C SER A 93 9.76 -9.31 14.24
N ILE A 94 9.31 -10.29 13.44
CA ILE A 94 10.18 -11.25 12.76
C ILE A 94 10.81 -10.60 11.53
N ALA A 95 9.99 -9.95 10.70
CA ALA A 95 10.41 -9.43 9.41
C ALA A 95 11.50 -8.35 9.50
N VAL A 96 11.45 -7.50 10.54
CA VAL A 96 12.42 -6.41 10.76
C VAL A 96 13.87 -6.90 10.86
N ASN A 97 14.10 -8.18 11.16
CA ASN A 97 15.43 -8.79 11.23
C ASN A 97 16.06 -9.06 9.84
N GLY A 98 15.34 -8.79 8.75
CA GLY A 98 15.89 -8.81 7.38
C GLY A 98 16.06 -10.19 6.76
N ILE A 99 15.62 -11.27 7.42
CA ILE A 99 15.73 -12.63 6.87
C ILE A 99 14.47 -13.02 6.11
N LEU A 100 13.30 -12.87 6.72
CA LEU A 100 11.99 -13.21 6.14
C LEU A 100 11.22 -11.93 5.84
N PRO A 101 10.69 -11.72 4.61
CA PRO A 101 9.92 -10.53 4.32
C PRO A 101 8.58 -10.55 5.07
N ALA A 102 7.97 -9.38 5.24
CA ALA A 102 6.69 -9.25 5.94
C ALA A 102 5.53 -10.03 5.26
N CYS A 103 5.68 -10.42 4.00
CA CYS A 103 4.71 -11.23 3.27
C CYS A 103 5.42 -12.05 2.17
N GLN A 104 4.93 -13.26 1.93
CA GLN A 104 5.39 -14.14 0.83
C GLN A 104 5.18 -13.51 -0.56
N ASP A 105 4.13 -12.70 -0.71
CA ASP A 105 3.96 -11.86 -1.88
C ASP A 105 4.72 -10.55 -1.69
N THR A 106 5.97 -10.54 -2.12
CA THR A 106 6.86 -9.37 -2.08
C THR A 106 6.41 -8.26 -3.05
N GLY A 107 5.43 -8.54 -3.91
CA GLY A 107 4.67 -7.56 -4.68
C GLY A 107 5.37 -7.04 -5.92
N THR A 108 4.62 -6.26 -6.71
CA THR A 108 5.18 -5.50 -7.84
C THR A 108 5.85 -4.24 -7.31
N ALA A 109 7.10 -4.00 -7.73
CA ALA A 109 7.81 -2.76 -7.43
C ALA A 109 7.25 -1.60 -8.27
N ILE A 110 6.84 -0.54 -7.59
CA ILE A 110 6.30 0.68 -8.20
C ILE A 110 7.07 1.89 -7.69
N VAL A 111 7.49 2.75 -8.60
CA VAL A 111 8.17 4.01 -8.31
C VAL A 111 7.39 5.16 -8.94
N MET A 112 6.93 6.10 -8.11
CA MET A 112 6.49 7.41 -8.58
C MET A 112 7.59 8.43 -8.29
N GLY A 113 8.25 8.96 -9.32
CA GLY A 113 9.26 10.01 -9.19
C GLY A 113 8.72 11.37 -9.63
N LYS A 114 9.10 12.45 -8.94
CA LYS A 114 8.86 13.84 -9.32
C LYS A 114 10.20 14.54 -9.40
N LYS A 115 10.68 14.76 -10.62
CA LYS A 115 11.97 15.34 -10.94
C LYS A 115 11.82 16.85 -11.13
N GLY A 116 12.45 17.61 -10.24
CA GLY A 116 12.54 19.06 -10.39
C GLY A 116 13.27 19.45 -11.68
N GLU A 117 12.85 20.55 -12.30
CA GLU A 117 13.40 21.09 -13.54
C GLU A 117 14.91 21.38 -13.44
N ASN A 118 15.39 21.69 -12.24
CA ASN A 118 16.79 21.96 -11.95
C ASN A 118 17.58 20.70 -11.53
N VAL A 119 17.05 19.51 -11.80
CA VAL A 119 17.71 18.23 -11.49
C VAL A 119 18.24 17.56 -12.75
N ARG A 120 19.53 17.25 -12.76
CA ARG A 120 20.19 16.56 -13.87
C ARG A 120 20.84 15.24 -13.42
N THR A 121 20.37 14.14 -14.03
CA THR A 121 20.92 12.78 -13.86
C THR A 121 21.73 12.32 -15.07
N GLY A 122 21.43 12.85 -16.28
CA GLY A 122 22.20 12.58 -17.50
C GLY A 122 22.02 11.19 -18.11
N VAL A 123 21.04 10.40 -17.63
CA VAL A 123 20.80 9.00 -18.03
C VAL A 123 19.30 8.72 -18.19
N ASP A 124 18.96 7.49 -18.56
CA ASP A 124 17.63 6.95 -18.33
C ASP A 124 17.45 6.59 -16.84
N ASP A 125 16.76 7.45 -16.11
CA ASP A 125 16.49 7.29 -14.68
C ASP A 125 15.80 5.95 -14.37
N ALA A 126 14.94 5.45 -15.26
CA ALA A 126 14.20 4.21 -15.05
C ALA A 126 15.12 2.98 -15.07
N GLU A 127 16.21 3.01 -15.84
CA GLU A 127 17.21 1.95 -15.87
C GLU A 127 17.91 1.82 -14.50
N TYR A 128 18.37 2.93 -13.94
CA TYR A 128 19.10 2.92 -12.65
C TYR A 128 18.18 2.63 -11.46
N LEU A 129 16.96 3.16 -11.47
CA LEU A 129 15.94 2.73 -10.51
C LEU A 129 15.70 1.21 -10.59
N SER A 130 15.60 0.65 -11.80
CA SER A 130 15.43 -0.79 -12.01
C SER A 130 16.64 -1.61 -11.55
N LYS A 131 17.88 -1.09 -11.70
CA LYS A 131 19.10 -1.75 -11.19
C LYS A 131 19.05 -1.95 -9.68
N GLY A 132 18.67 -0.93 -8.92
CA GLY A 132 18.54 -1.05 -7.47
C GLY A 132 17.40 -1.97 -7.02
N ILE A 133 16.27 -1.93 -7.72
CA ILE A 133 15.15 -2.87 -7.50
C ILE A 133 15.63 -4.30 -7.76
N HIS A 134 16.23 -4.56 -8.92
CA HIS A 134 16.77 -5.86 -9.30
C HIS A 134 17.75 -6.39 -8.26
N LYS A 135 18.73 -5.57 -7.86
CA LYS A 135 19.72 -5.91 -6.83
C LYS A 135 19.03 -6.40 -5.55
N THR A 136 18.04 -5.66 -5.06
CA THR A 136 17.29 -6.04 -3.85
C THR A 136 16.64 -7.41 -3.99
N TYR A 137 15.96 -7.67 -5.12
CA TYR A 137 15.29 -8.95 -5.33
C TYR A 137 16.26 -10.12 -5.52
N GLN A 138 17.49 -9.87 -5.99
CA GLN A 138 18.52 -10.91 -6.14
C GLN A 138 19.29 -11.20 -4.84
N GLU A 139 19.53 -10.20 -4.01
CA GLU A 139 20.39 -10.32 -2.83
C GLU A 139 19.60 -10.64 -1.55
N GLU A 140 18.31 -10.28 -1.49
CA GLU A 140 17.43 -10.53 -0.35
C GLU A 140 16.52 -11.74 -0.58
N ASN A 141 15.97 -12.33 0.49
CA ASN A 141 15.06 -13.48 0.42
C ASN A 141 13.64 -13.08 -0.03
N LEU A 142 13.52 -12.51 -1.23
CA LEU A 142 12.27 -12.05 -1.82
C LEU A 142 11.76 -13.01 -2.91
N ARG A 143 10.60 -12.70 -3.51
CA ARG A 143 9.92 -13.57 -4.48
C ARG A 143 9.80 -12.92 -5.85
N TYR A 144 10.22 -13.63 -6.88
CA TYR A 144 9.99 -13.23 -8.27
C TYR A 144 8.54 -13.50 -8.69
N SER A 145 7.75 -12.43 -8.80
CA SER A 145 6.30 -12.51 -8.97
C SER A 145 5.80 -11.96 -10.31
N GLN A 146 6.68 -11.40 -11.13
CA GLN A 146 6.31 -10.90 -12.47
C GLN A 146 6.34 -12.02 -13.50
N THR A 147 5.28 -12.06 -14.31
CA THR A 147 5.08 -13.02 -15.38
C THR A 147 5.05 -12.27 -16.71
N ALA A 148 5.97 -12.60 -17.61
CA ALA A 148 6.08 -11.96 -18.91
C ALA A 148 5.32 -12.78 -19.97
N PRO A 149 4.49 -12.12 -20.80
CA PRO A 149 3.81 -12.78 -21.90
C PRO A 149 4.80 -13.05 -23.05
N LEU A 150 4.86 -14.31 -23.52
CA LEU A 150 5.58 -14.71 -24.73
C LEU A 150 4.64 -14.73 -25.94
N SER A 151 3.39 -15.11 -25.69
CA SER A 151 2.27 -15.03 -26.62
C SER A 151 1.02 -14.62 -25.85
N MET A 152 -0.16 -14.73 -26.47
CA MET A 152 -1.42 -14.45 -25.77
C MET A 152 -1.66 -15.39 -24.57
N TYR A 153 -1.13 -16.62 -24.62
CA TYR A 153 -1.44 -17.67 -23.64
C TYR A 153 -0.20 -18.27 -22.97
N GLU A 154 0.98 -18.07 -23.56
CA GLU A 154 2.23 -18.58 -23.00
C GLU A 154 2.95 -17.49 -22.22
N GLU A 155 3.43 -17.87 -21.06
CA GLU A 155 3.99 -16.97 -20.07
C GLU A 155 5.26 -17.55 -19.44
N VAL A 156 6.17 -16.68 -19.04
CA VAL A 156 7.39 -17.06 -18.31
C VAL A 156 7.64 -16.12 -17.14
N ASN A 157 8.04 -16.66 -15.99
CA ASN A 157 8.49 -15.83 -14.87
C ASN A 157 9.82 -15.16 -15.23
N THR A 158 9.96 -13.86 -14.98
CA THR A 158 11.19 -13.11 -15.31
C THR A 158 12.37 -13.44 -14.40
N LYS A 159 12.15 -14.19 -13.31
CA LYS A 159 13.14 -14.62 -12.31
C LYS A 159 13.90 -13.49 -11.63
N THR A 160 13.37 -12.27 -11.73
CA THR A 160 14.00 -11.05 -11.19
C THR A 160 12.99 -10.11 -10.52
N ASN A 161 11.69 -10.41 -10.64
CA ASN A 161 10.60 -9.50 -10.28
C ASN A 161 10.55 -8.18 -11.08
N LEU A 162 11.32 -8.05 -12.15
CA LEU A 162 11.15 -7.00 -13.15
C LEU A 162 10.13 -7.41 -14.23
N PRO A 163 9.52 -6.47 -14.98
CA PRO A 163 9.73 -5.02 -14.90
C PRO A 163 9.09 -4.39 -13.65
N ALA A 164 9.67 -3.28 -13.20
CA ALA A 164 9.03 -2.38 -12.25
C ALA A 164 8.10 -1.41 -12.99
N GLN A 165 7.06 -0.91 -12.33
CA GLN A 165 6.31 0.24 -12.82
C GLN A 165 7.03 1.52 -12.38
N ILE A 166 7.50 2.33 -13.34
CA ILE A 166 8.26 3.55 -13.05
C ILE A 166 7.59 4.72 -13.77
N ASP A 167 7.01 5.63 -12.98
CA ASP A 167 6.31 6.82 -13.46
C ASP A 167 7.07 8.08 -13.00
N LEU A 168 7.73 8.77 -13.94
CA LEU A 168 8.54 9.96 -13.65
C LEU A 168 7.85 11.23 -14.17
N TYR A 169 7.58 12.18 -13.27
CA TYR A 169 6.90 13.44 -13.54
C TYR A 169 7.87 14.61 -13.47
N ALA A 170 7.73 15.57 -14.38
CA ALA A 170 8.41 16.85 -14.27
C ALA A 170 7.72 17.75 -13.24
N THR A 171 8.49 18.47 -12.45
CA THR A 171 8.03 19.48 -11.49
C THR A 171 9.05 20.61 -11.37
N GLU A 172 8.77 21.64 -10.59
CA GLU A 172 9.67 22.79 -10.39
C GLU A 172 10.73 22.50 -9.31
N GLY A 173 11.81 23.29 -9.31
CA GLY A 173 12.81 23.32 -8.25
C GLY A 173 13.94 22.29 -8.35
N SER A 174 14.75 22.21 -7.28
CA SER A 174 16.03 21.48 -7.24
C SER A 174 15.99 20.25 -6.33
N ALA A 175 14.96 19.43 -6.45
CA ALA A 175 14.83 18.18 -5.71
C ALA A 175 14.20 17.08 -6.57
N TYR A 176 14.61 15.83 -6.30
CA TYR A 176 13.99 14.66 -6.91
C TYR A 176 13.26 13.88 -5.82
N LYS A 177 11.92 13.88 -5.85
CA LYS A 177 11.08 13.27 -4.81
C LYS A 177 10.49 11.96 -5.32
N PHE A 178 10.36 10.97 -4.45
CA PHE A 178 9.88 9.64 -4.81
C PHE A 178 8.84 9.12 -3.82
N LEU A 179 7.96 8.25 -4.31
CA LEU A 179 7.24 7.28 -3.50
C LEU A 179 7.57 5.89 -4.06
N PHE A 180 8.17 5.04 -3.23
CA PHE A 180 8.38 3.63 -3.51
C PHE A 180 7.26 2.82 -2.90
N VAL A 181 6.76 1.82 -3.62
CA VAL A 181 5.68 0.93 -3.18
C VAL A 181 5.97 -0.49 -3.65
N THR A 182 5.76 -1.49 -2.78
CA THR A 182 5.71 -2.91 -3.17
C THR A 182 4.30 -3.45 -3.04
N LYS A 183 3.54 -3.37 -4.14
CA LYS A 183 2.10 -3.67 -4.11
C LYS A 183 1.83 -5.16 -4.30
N GLY A 184 1.28 -5.82 -3.29
CA GLY A 184 0.87 -7.23 -3.39
C GLY A 184 -0.31 -7.40 -4.36
N GLY A 185 -0.29 -8.49 -5.13
CA GLY A 185 -1.26 -8.78 -6.19
C GLY A 185 -2.70 -8.86 -5.67
N GLY A 186 -2.91 -9.46 -4.50
CA GLY A 186 -4.24 -9.53 -3.87
C GLY A 186 -4.85 -8.15 -3.62
N SER A 187 -4.07 -7.21 -3.09
CA SER A 187 -4.51 -5.83 -2.88
C SER A 187 -4.63 -5.02 -4.17
N ALA A 188 -3.79 -5.31 -5.18
CA ALA A 188 -3.89 -4.69 -6.50
C ALA A 188 -5.21 -5.09 -7.20
N ASN A 189 -5.58 -6.37 -7.12
CA ASN A 189 -6.83 -6.93 -7.67
C ASN A 189 -8.08 -6.40 -6.96
N LYS A 190 -7.94 -5.77 -5.79
CA LYS A 190 -9.01 -5.06 -5.07
C LYS A 190 -9.00 -3.56 -5.32
N THR A 191 -8.54 -3.14 -6.49
CA THR A 191 -8.70 -1.79 -7.02
C THR A 191 -9.80 -1.80 -8.07
N PHE A 192 -10.90 -1.09 -7.82
CA PHE A 192 -12.08 -1.09 -8.67
C PHE A 192 -12.41 0.31 -9.19
N LEU A 193 -12.88 0.35 -10.44
CA LEU A 193 -13.44 1.52 -11.07
C LEU A 193 -14.94 1.31 -11.30
N TYR A 194 -15.73 2.30 -10.91
CA TYR A 194 -17.16 2.33 -11.15
C TYR A 194 -17.50 3.59 -11.93
N GLN A 195 -18.10 3.43 -13.10
CA GLN A 195 -18.61 4.56 -13.87
C GLN A 195 -19.98 4.96 -13.31
N GLN A 196 -20.03 6.12 -12.66
CA GLN A 196 -21.23 6.65 -12.02
C GLN A 196 -21.62 7.99 -12.64
N THR A 197 -22.73 8.55 -12.19
CA THR A 197 -23.26 9.83 -12.68
C THR A 197 -23.48 10.81 -11.53
N LYS A 198 -23.90 12.04 -11.85
CA LYS A 198 -24.27 13.05 -10.85
C LYS A 198 -25.36 12.56 -9.89
N ALA A 199 -26.21 11.60 -10.26
CA ALA A 199 -27.24 11.05 -9.39
C ALA A 199 -26.68 10.38 -8.11
N LEU A 200 -25.44 9.89 -8.17
CA LEU A 200 -24.76 9.34 -6.99
C LEU A 200 -24.38 10.41 -5.96
N LEU A 201 -24.19 11.67 -6.38
CA LEU A 201 -23.63 12.72 -5.54
C LEU A 201 -24.68 13.41 -4.67
N ASN A 202 -25.30 12.63 -3.77
CA ASN A 202 -26.03 13.11 -2.61
C ASN A 202 -25.68 12.25 -1.38
N PRO A 203 -25.84 12.75 -0.14
CA PRO A 203 -25.32 12.09 1.05
C PRO A 203 -25.82 10.65 1.26
N LYS A 204 -27.09 10.40 0.96
CA LYS A 204 -27.71 9.08 1.15
C LYS A 204 -27.16 8.07 0.13
N THR A 205 -27.29 8.35 -1.16
CA THR A 205 -26.93 7.37 -2.21
C THR A 205 -25.43 7.13 -2.27
N LEU A 206 -24.60 8.17 -2.03
CA LEU A 206 -23.14 8.01 -1.97
C LEU A 206 -22.73 7.09 -0.82
N ARG A 207 -23.29 7.31 0.38
CA ARG A 207 -22.98 6.49 1.54
C ARG A 207 -23.42 5.05 1.35
N GLU A 208 -24.65 4.82 0.86
CA GLU A 208 -25.17 3.48 0.56
C GLU A 208 -24.27 2.76 -0.46
N PHE A 209 -23.88 3.45 -1.53
CA PHE A 209 -22.94 2.93 -2.53
C PHE A 209 -21.60 2.54 -1.91
N CYS A 210 -20.98 3.43 -1.12
CA CYS A 210 -19.69 3.15 -0.49
C CYS A 210 -19.77 1.92 0.43
N ILE A 211 -20.85 1.77 1.21
CA ILE A 211 -21.09 0.62 2.09
C ILE A 211 -21.24 -0.68 1.29
N GLU A 212 -22.03 -0.66 0.23
CA GLU A 212 -22.20 -1.81 -0.65
C GLU A 212 -20.85 -2.22 -1.27
N LYS A 213 -20.11 -1.26 -1.83
CA LYS A 213 -18.86 -1.56 -2.54
C LYS A 213 -17.74 -1.96 -1.59
N MET A 214 -17.61 -1.36 -0.40
CA MET A 214 -16.59 -1.82 0.56
C MET A 214 -16.83 -3.27 1.01
N LYS A 215 -18.10 -3.69 1.20
CA LYS A 215 -18.42 -5.08 1.55
C LYS A 215 -17.97 -6.06 0.46
N SER A 216 -18.05 -5.67 -0.81
CA SER A 216 -17.62 -6.51 -1.95
C SER A 216 -16.12 -6.78 -1.99
N LEU A 217 -15.29 -6.03 -1.24
CA LEU A 217 -13.86 -6.33 -1.10
C LEU A 217 -13.66 -7.72 -0.48
N GLY A 218 -14.49 -8.07 0.51
CA GLY A 218 -14.34 -9.26 1.33
C GLY A 218 -13.01 -9.29 2.08
N THR A 219 -12.53 -10.49 2.42
CA THR A 219 -11.30 -10.70 3.19
C THR A 219 -10.10 -11.07 2.31
N ALA A 220 -10.30 -11.14 0.99
CA ALA A 220 -9.33 -11.68 0.02
C ALA A 220 -8.06 -10.81 -0.20
N ALA A 221 -7.97 -9.64 0.43
CA ALA A 221 -6.78 -8.80 0.40
C ALA A 221 -6.18 -8.58 1.81
N CYS A 222 -6.45 -9.46 2.76
CA CYS A 222 -5.88 -9.42 4.12
C CYS A 222 -6.19 -8.11 4.86
N PRO A 223 -7.44 -7.89 5.31
CA PRO A 223 -7.76 -6.84 6.28
C PRO A 223 -7.01 -7.07 7.62
N PRO A 224 -6.86 -6.04 8.46
CA PRO A 224 -7.57 -4.75 8.44
C PRO A 224 -7.03 -3.79 7.37
N TYR A 225 -7.92 -3.21 6.58
CA TYR A 225 -7.55 -2.38 5.43
C TYR A 225 -7.26 -0.93 5.79
N HIS A 226 -6.39 -0.30 5.01
CA HIS A 226 -6.49 1.13 4.78
C HIS A 226 -7.32 1.37 3.53
N LEU A 227 -8.58 1.79 3.70
CA LEU A 227 -9.53 1.95 2.59
C LEU A 227 -9.33 3.30 1.90
N ALA A 228 -9.43 3.33 0.58
CA ALA A 228 -9.42 4.56 -0.19
C ALA A 228 -10.61 4.62 -1.14
N PHE A 229 -11.38 5.69 -1.05
CA PHE A 229 -12.40 6.07 -2.03
C PHE A 229 -11.97 7.35 -2.75
N VAL A 230 -12.15 7.38 -4.07
CA VAL A 230 -11.96 8.58 -4.88
C VAL A 230 -13.24 8.87 -5.63
N ILE A 231 -13.78 10.08 -5.44
CA ILE A 231 -15.05 10.50 -6.05
C ILE A 231 -14.76 11.57 -7.11
N GLY A 232 -14.94 11.23 -8.38
CA GLY A 232 -14.59 12.08 -9.51
C GLY A 232 -13.20 11.78 -10.07
N GLY A 233 -12.73 12.68 -10.92
CA GLY A 233 -11.53 12.53 -11.72
C GLY A 233 -11.75 13.08 -13.13
N THR A 234 -10.68 13.59 -13.71
CA THR A 234 -10.65 14.03 -15.12
C THR A 234 -10.74 12.85 -16.08
N SER A 235 -10.35 11.66 -15.63
CA SER A 235 -10.41 10.41 -16.39
C SER A 235 -10.41 9.19 -15.46
N ALA A 236 -10.61 7.99 -16.04
CA ALA A 236 -10.58 6.73 -15.33
C ALA A 236 -9.19 6.47 -14.71
N GLU A 237 -8.13 6.68 -15.48
CA GLU A 237 -6.74 6.50 -15.07
C GLU A 237 -6.33 7.50 -13.98
N THR A 238 -6.77 8.77 -14.06
CA THR A 238 -6.52 9.75 -12.99
C THR A 238 -7.25 9.36 -11.70
N CYS A 239 -8.48 8.88 -11.81
CA CYS A 239 -9.26 8.38 -10.67
C CYS A 239 -8.52 7.22 -9.98
N LEU A 240 -8.15 6.18 -10.74
CA LEU A 240 -7.48 4.99 -10.19
C LEU A 240 -6.07 5.26 -9.69
N LYS A 241 -5.29 6.12 -10.36
CA LYS A 241 -4.01 6.60 -9.83
C LYS A 241 -4.22 7.29 -8.49
N THR A 242 -5.24 8.13 -8.37
CA THR A 242 -5.56 8.80 -7.10
C THR A 242 -5.94 7.81 -6.02
N VAL A 243 -6.69 6.75 -6.33
CA VAL A 243 -7.00 5.66 -5.38
C VAL A 243 -5.72 5.02 -4.88
N LYS A 244 -4.78 4.69 -5.78
CA LYS A 244 -3.48 4.11 -5.41
C LYS A 244 -2.76 5.00 -4.40
N MET A 245 -2.60 6.28 -4.73
CA MET A 245 -1.86 7.24 -3.90
C MET A 245 -2.58 7.56 -2.58
N ALA A 246 -3.92 7.64 -2.58
CA ALA A 246 -4.69 7.79 -1.35
C ALA A 246 -4.54 6.56 -0.44
N SER A 247 -4.52 5.34 -1.01
CA SER A 247 -4.33 4.12 -0.24
C SER A 247 -2.95 4.02 0.40
N THR A 248 -1.94 4.74 -0.09
CA THR A 248 -0.60 4.83 0.52
C THR A 248 -0.45 6.04 1.46
N ARG A 249 -1.54 6.78 1.72
CA ARG A 249 -1.57 8.04 2.49
C ARG A 249 -0.67 9.15 1.93
N TYR A 250 -0.39 9.11 0.63
CA TYR A 250 0.39 10.16 -0.02
C TYR A 250 -0.35 11.51 -0.02
N TYR A 251 -1.67 11.50 0.05
CA TYR A 251 -2.55 12.66 -0.03
C TYR A 251 -3.14 13.11 1.32
N ASP A 252 -2.54 12.70 2.44
CA ASP A 252 -3.04 13.06 3.77
C ASP A 252 -3.03 14.57 4.04
N GLU A 253 -2.06 15.27 3.43
CA GLU A 253 -1.87 16.73 3.52
C GLU A 253 -2.65 17.53 2.47
N LEU A 254 -3.62 16.93 1.77
CA LEU A 254 -4.53 17.70 0.93
C LEU A 254 -5.42 18.63 1.79
N PRO A 255 -5.90 19.76 1.24
CA PRO A 255 -6.91 20.56 1.90
C PRO A 255 -8.14 19.72 2.23
N THR A 256 -8.89 20.11 3.26
CA THR A 256 -10.12 19.43 3.68
C THR A 256 -11.40 20.04 3.10
N SER A 257 -11.26 20.99 2.17
CA SER A 257 -12.38 21.63 1.48
C SER A 257 -12.06 21.93 0.02
N GLY A 258 -13.06 21.85 -0.85
CA GLY A 258 -12.95 22.26 -2.24
C GLY A 258 -12.95 23.78 -2.43
N ASN A 259 -12.85 24.21 -3.68
CA ASN A 259 -13.04 25.60 -4.10
C ASN A 259 -13.60 25.63 -5.55
N GLU A 260 -13.88 26.83 -6.05
CA GLU A 260 -14.42 27.10 -7.39
C GLU A 260 -13.44 26.74 -8.53
N HIS A 261 -12.14 26.63 -8.23
CA HIS A 261 -11.09 26.30 -9.20
C HIS A 261 -10.84 24.79 -9.33
N GLY A 262 -11.52 23.97 -8.52
CA GLY A 262 -11.53 22.53 -8.67
C GLY A 262 -10.34 21.80 -8.05
N ARG A 263 -9.72 22.32 -6.99
CA ARG A 263 -8.69 21.56 -6.23
C ARG A 263 -9.24 20.25 -5.70
N ALA A 264 -8.39 19.22 -5.67
CA ALA A 264 -8.63 18.02 -4.90
C ALA A 264 -8.71 18.35 -3.40
N PHE A 265 -9.56 17.65 -2.68
CA PHE A 265 -9.61 17.76 -1.22
C PHE A 265 -9.92 16.41 -0.57
N ARG A 266 -9.51 16.29 0.69
CA ARG A 266 -9.78 15.15 1.56
C ARG A 266 -11.07 15.39 2.34
N ASP A 267 -12.05 14.50 2.19
CA ASP A 267 -13.36 14.62 2.85
C ASP A 267 -13.35 13.86 4.18
N THR A 268 -12.93 14.55 5.25
CA THR A 268 -12.74 13.95 6.58
C THR A 268 -14.05 13.55 7.27
N GLU A 269 -15.16 14.22 6.93
CA GLU A 269 -16.49 13.86 7.44
C GLU A 269 -16.93 12.51 6.88
N LEU A 270 -16.83 12.32 5.56
CA LEU A 270 -17.18 11.05 4.94
C LEU A 270 -16.21 9.93 5.33
N GLU A 271 -14.92 10.22 5.52
CA GLU A 271 -13.96 9.25 6.07
C GLU A 271 -14.40 8.70 7.42
N ALA A 272 -14.72 9.58 8.37
CA ALA A 272 -15.17 9.17 9.71
C ALA A 272 -16.46 8.35 9.64
N GLY A 273 -17.44 8.81 8.84
CA GLY A 273 -18.70 8.11 8.64
C GLY A 273 -18.55 6.73 8.00
N LEU A 274 -17.65 6.59 7.02
CA LEU A 274 -17.39 5.31 6.35
C LEU A 274 -16.56 4.37 7.22
N LEU A 275 -15.64 4.86 8.05
CA LEU A 275 -14.90 4.03 9.01
C LEU A 275 -15.85 3.39 10.03
N GLU A 276 -16.81 4.16 10.54
CA GLU A 276 -17.82 3.62 11.44
C GLU A 276 -18.69 2.57 10.75
N CYS A 277 -19.09 2.82 9.50
CA CYS A 277 -19.82 1.81 8.72
C CYS A 277 -18.98 0.55 8.49
N ALA A 278 -17.68 0.70 8.18
CA ALA A 278 -16.75 -0.41 8.00
C ALA A 278 -16.63 -1.26 9.27
N ARG A 279 -16.72 -0.65 10.45
CA ARG A 279 -16.71 -1.36 11.73
C ARG A 279 -17.97 -2.16 12.02
N GLN A 280 -19.09 -1.77 11.41
CA GLN A 280 -20.40 -2.39 11.59
C GLN A 280 -20.72 -3.47 10.55
N VAL A 281 -19.87 -3.68 9.52
CA VAL A 281 -20.15 -4.70 8.49
C VAL A 281 -20.01 -6.14 8.98
N GLY A 282 -19.39 -6.36 10.14
CA GLY A 282 -19.22 -7.67 10.78
C GLY A 282 -18.15 -8.57 10.17
N ILE A 283 -17.42 -8.12 9.14
CA ILE A 283 -16.36 -8.89 8.49
C ILE A 283 -15.09 -8.96 9.36
N GLY A 284 -14.79 -7.90 10.11
CA GLY A 284 -13.61 -7.80 10.97
C GLY A 284 -12.28 -7.93 10.23
N ALA A 285 -11.22 -8.13 11.02
CA ALA A 285 -9.91 -8.53 10.53
C ALA A 285 -9.97 -10.03 10.18
N GLN A 286 -10.39 -10.31 8.95
CA GLN A 286 -10.41 -11.63 8.27
C GLN A 286 -11.49 -12.61 8.76
N PHE A 287 -11.73 -12.72 10.07
CA PHE A 287 -12.55 -13.80 10.64
C PHE A 287 -13.73 -13.31 11.50
N GLY A 288 -14.36 -12.20 11.11
CA GLY A 288 -15.52 -11.65 11.81
C GLY A 288 -15.11 -10.74 12.98
N GLY A 289 -15.75 -9.58 13.05
CA GLY A 289 -15.43 -8.57 14.07
C GLY A 289 -15.62 -7.13 13.58
N LYS A 290 -14.96 -6.22 14.29
CA LYS A 290 -15.01 -4.77 14.12
C LYS A 290 -13.95 -4.27 13.14
N TYR A 291 -12.77 -4.89 13.09
CA TYR A 291 -11.61 -4.31 12.41
C TYR A 291 -11.48 -4.67 10.92
N PHE A 292 -12.54 -4.40 10.14
CA PHE A 292 -12.47 -4.52 8.68
C PHE A 292 -11.51 -3.49 8.06
N ALA A 293 -11.45 -2.29 8.64
CA ALA A 293 -10.58 -1.20 8.23
C ALA A 293 -9.89 -0.56 9.45
N LEU A 294 -8.61 -0.22 9.30
CA LEU A 294 -7.85 0.61 10.24
C LEU A 294 -8.28 2.07 10.12
N ASP A 295 -8.37 2.56 8.87
CA ASP A 295 -8.82 3.90 8.53
C ASP A 295 -9.37 3.96 7.10
N VAL A 296 -9.92 5.14 6.75
CA VAL A 296 -10.45 5.44 5.43
C VAL A 296 -9.82 6.75 4.94
N ARG A 297 -9.56 6.83 3.64
CA ARG A 297 -9.29 8.07 2.91
C ARG A 297 -10.34 8.30 1.85
N VAL A 298 -10.89 9.51 1.79
CA VAL A 298 -11.85 9.91 0.76
C VAL A 298 -11.32 11.15 0.06
N ILE A 299 -10.94 11.01 -1.22
CA ILE A 299 -10.49 12.14 -2.03
C ILE A 299 -11.59 12.54 -3.02
N ARG A 300 -11.99 13.80 -2.99
CA ARG A 300 -12.93 14.38 -3.95
C ARG A 300 -12.15 15.16 -5.01
N LEU A 301 -12.40 14.82 -6.28
CA LEU A 301 -11.75 15.43 -7.45
C LEU A 301 -12.72 16.24 -8.31
N PRO A 302 -12.25 17.20 -9.13
CA PRO A 302 -13.09 17.77 -10.18
C PRO A 302 -13.53 16.68 -11.17
N ARG A 303 -14.59 16.96 -11.94
CA ARG A 303 -15.14 16.01 -12.93
C ARG A 303 -15.74 16.76 -14.10
N HIS A 304 -15.72 16.13 -15.28
CA HIS A 304 -16.54 16.59 -16.40
C HIS A 304 -18.03 16.52 -16.04
N GLY A 305 -18.85 17.44 -16.55
CA GLY A 305 -20.27 17.56 -16.20
C GLY A 305 -21.07 16.26 -16.38
N ALA A 306 -20.76 15.51 -17.44
CA ALA A 306 -21.39 14.25 -17.81
C ALA A 306 -20.79 12.99 -17.13
N SER A 307 -19.74 13.13 -16.31
CA SER A 307 -18.97 12.00 -15.80
C SER A 307 -18.88 12.04 -14.28
N CYS A 308 -18.82 10.86 -13.65
CA CYS A 308 -18.47 10.72 -12.24
C CYS A 308 -17.77 9.36 -12.02
N PRO A 309 -16.50 9.20 -12.43
CA PRO A 309 -15.75 8.00 -12.09
C PRO A 309 -15.61 7.90 -10.57
N VAL A 310 -15.78 6.71 -10.03
CA VAL A 310 -15.58 6.42 -8.61
C VAL A 310 -14.61 5.26 -8.48
N GLY A 311 -13.54 5.50 -7.73
CA GLY A 311 -12.51 4.52 -7.46
C GLY A 311 -12.58 4.00 -6.04
N LEU A 312 -12.33 2.71 -5.86
CA LEU A 312 -12.19 2.04 -4.56
C LEU A 312 -10.90 1.23 -4.57
N GLY A 313 -10.11 1.31 -3.51
CA GLY A 313 -8.93 0.48 -3.33
C GLY A 313 -8.55 0.34 -1.88
N VAL A 314 -7.56 -0.52 -1.62
CA VAL A 314 -7.07 -0.80 -0.27
C VAL A 314 -5.55 -0.85 -0.23
N SER A 315 -4.96 -0.50 0.91
CA SER A 315 -3.71 -1.14 1.35
C SER A 315 -4.04 -2.31 2.26
N CYS A 316 -3.36 -3.44 2.07
CA CYS A 316 -3.51 -4.65 2.87
C CYS A 316 -2.65 -4.59 4.13
N SER A 317 -2.65 -5.66 4.94
CA SER A 317 -1.72 -5.79 6.08
C SER A 317 -0.24 -5.67 5.69
N ALA A 318 0.13 -6.00 4.46
CA ALA A 318 1.47 -5.71 3.91
C ALA A 318 1.51 -4.25 3.42
N ASP A 319 1.43 -3.30 4.34
CA ASP A 319 1.37 -1.86 4.07
C ASP A 319 2.74 -1.26 3.74
N ARG A 320 3.20 -1.49 2.52
CA ARG A 320 4.60 -1.30 2.11
C ARG A 320 4.79 -0.14 1.15
N GLN A 321 5.13 1.02 1.70
CA GLN A 321 5.53 2.21 0.96
C GLN A 321 6.50 3.08 1.77
N ALA A 322 7.35 3.83 1.06
CA ALA A 322 8.24 4.82 1.65
C ALA A 322 8.40 6.02 0.71
N LYS A 323 8.26 7.23 1.25
CA LYS A 323 8.71 8.44 0.57
C LYS A 323 10.23 8.49 0.56
N ALA A 324 10.80 9.13 -0.45
CA ALA A 324 12.22 9.43 -0.48
C ALA A 324 12.46 10.74 -1.23
N LYS A 325 13.65 11.32 -1.05
CA LYS A 325 14.05 12.51 -1.80
C LYS A 325 15.56 12.57 -1.97
N ILE A 326 15.99 13.14 -3.09
CA ILE A 326 17.37 13.56 -3.33
C ILE A 326 17.37 15.08 -3.42
N THR A 327 18.24 15.71 -2.63
CA THR A 327 18.43 17.17 -2.59
C THR A 327 19.93 17.47 -2.63
N LYS A 328 20.32 18.75 -2.61
CA LYS A 328 21.74 19.13 -2.49
C LYS A 328 22.42 18.59 -1.22
N ASP A 329 21.64 18.26 -0.20
CA ASP A 329 22.15 17.75 1.08
C ASP A 329 22.28 16.22 1.08
N GLY A 330 21.91 15.53 -0.02
CA GLY A 330 22.07 14.08 -0.17
C GLY A 330 20.77 13.32 -0.43
N LEU A 331 20.82 12.02 -0.14
CA LEU A 331 19.75 11.05 -0.34
C LEU A 331 19.02 10.79 0.98
N PHE A 332 17.70 10.84 0.97
CA PHE A 332 16.86 10.70 2.14
C PHE A 332 15.75 9.68 1.91
N LEU A 333 15.55 8.78 2.86
CA LEU A 333 14.48 7.78 2.85
C LEU A 333 13.59 7.97 4.08
N GLU A 334 12.28 7.80 3.91
CA GLU A 334 11.32 7.84 5.01
C GLU A 334 11.73 6.85 6.11
N LYS A 335 11.72 7.33 7.36
CA LYS A 335 12.02 6.52 8.52
C LYS A 335 10.89 5.52 8.77
N LEU A 336 11.21 4.23 8.72
CA LEU A 336 10.29 3.14 9.04
C LEU A 336 10.61 2.54 10.43
N GLU A 337 9.66 1.79 10.99
CA GLU A 337 9.82 1.21 12.32
C GLU A 337 10.92 0.14 12.35
N THR A 338 11.81 0.23 13.34
CA THR A 338 12.92 -0.72 13.55
C THR A 338 12.72 -1.63 14.74
N ASN A 339 11.74 -1.35 15.61
CA ASN A 339 11.41 -2.19 16.75
C ASN A 339 9.89 -2.43 16.87
N PRO A 340 9.26 -3.21 15.96
CA PRO A 340 7.82 -3.48 16.02
C PRO A 340 7.38 -4.22 17.30
N ALA A 341 8.29 -4.95 17.96
CA ALA A 341 8.01 -5.72 19.17
C ALA A 341 7.56 -4.83 20.35
N GLN A 342 7.92 -3.54 20.35
CA GLN A 342 7.46 -2.58 21.36
C GLN A 342 5.93 -2.41 21.39
N PHE A 343 5.25 -2.75 20.28
CA PHE A 343 3.79 -2.64 20.16
C PHE A 343 3.05 -3.90 20.64
N ILE A 344 3.75 -4.91 21.13
CA ILE A 344 3.14 -6.14 21.67
C ILE A 344 3.13 -6.06 23.21
N PRO A 345 1.96 -5.87 23.85
CA PRO A 345 1.85 -5.88 25.30
C PRO A 345 2.36 -7.17 25.94
N GLN A 346 2.93 -7.08 27.14
CA GLN A 346 3.52 -8.23 27.86
C GLN A 346 2.53 -9.41 28.00
N LYS A 347 1.23 -9.12 28.20
CA LYS A 347 0.16 -10.13 28.30
C LYS A 347 0.05 -11.07 27.08
N TYR A 348 0.58 -10.68 25.92
CA TYR A 348 0.51 -11.45 24.67
C TYR A 348 1.85 -12.09 24.24
N GLN A 349 2.93 -11.89 25.00
CA GLN A 349 4.24 -12.45 24.64
C GLN A 349 4.18 -13.98 24.59
N ASP A 350 3.59 -14.60 25.62
CA ASP A 350 3.41 -16.05 25.73
C ASP A 350 2.07 -16.56 25.14
N TRP A 351 1.37 -15.74 24.36
CA TRP A 351 0.12 -16.15 23.74
C TRP A 351 0.33 -17.35 22.81
N LYS A 352 -0.52 -18.37 22.98
CA LYS A 352 -0.56 -19.58 22.16
C LYS A 352 -1.92 -19.71 21.51
N PHE A 353 -1.91 -20.10 20.23
CA PHE A 353 -3.13 -20.41 19.51
C PHE A 353 -3.84 -21.61 20.15
N GLN A 354 -5.16 -21.51 20.26
CA GLN A 354 -6.03 -22.57 20.76
C GLN A 354 -7.02 -22.91 19.65
N GLY A 355 -6.85 -24.10 19.07
CA GLY A 355 -7.73 -24.64 18.04
C GLY A 355 -7.73 -26.15 18.10
N VAL A 356 -8.66 -26.78 17.40
CA VAL A 356 -8.72 -28.24 17.30
C VAL A 356 -7.49 -28.73 16.56
N GLU A 357 -6.70 -29.61 17.18
CA GLU A 357 -5.55 -30.23 16.55
C GLU A 357 -5.99 -31.27 15.52
N ILE A 358 -5.49 -31.15 14.30
CA ILE A 358 -5.76 -32.05 13.19
C ILE A 358 -4.43 -32.52 12.60
N ASP A 359 -4.19 -33.82 12.69
CA ASP A 359 -3.05 -34.49 12.07
C ASP A 359 -3.43 -35.00 10.67
N LEU A 360 -2.91 -34.31 9.66
CA LEU A 360 -3.16 -34.55 8.24
C LEU A 360 -2.53 -35.86 7.74
N ASP A 361 -1.49 -36.37 8.42
CA ASP A 361 -0.79 -37.59 8.01
C ASP A 361 -1.59 -38.87 8.35
N GLN A 362 -2.74 -38.72 9.02
CA GLN A 362 -3.69 -39.82 9.25
C GLN A 362 -4.53 -40.19 8.02
N GLY A 363 -4.36 -39.45 6.91
CA GLY A 363 -5.01 -39.70 5.64
C GLY A 363 -6.32 -38.93 5.44
N MET A 364 -6.71 -38.80 4.17
CA MET A 364 -7.83 -37.93 3.74
C MET A 364 -9.18 -38.36 4.35
N GLU A 365 -9.48 -39.65 4.37
CA GLU A 365 -10.75 -40.17 4.89
C GLU A 365 -10.97 -39.80 6.37
N LYS A 366 -9.96 -40.05 7.21
CA LYS A 366 -10.02 -39.73 8.64
C LYS A 366 -10.00 -38.22 8.91
N THR A 367 -9.27 -37.47 8.08
CA THR A 367 -9.29 -36.00 8.13
C THR A 367 -10.70 -35.48 7.87
N LEU A 368 -11.37 -35.93 6.80
CA LEU A 368 -12.73 -35.53 6.46
C LEU A 368 -13.75 -35.96 7.53
N GLU A 369 -13.63 -37.18 8.05
CA GLU A 369 -14.47 -37.67 9.14
C GLU A 369 -14.34 -36.77 10.38
N THR A 370 -13.12 -36.32 10.69
CA THR A 370 -12.86 -35.45 11.85
C THR A 370 -13.40 -34.04 11.60
N LEU A 371 -13.12 -33.45 10.45
CA LEU A 371 -13.58 -32.09 10.11
C LEU A 371 -15.10 -31.99 10.06
N SER A 372 -15.80 -33.05 9.63
CA SER A 372 -17.27 -33.09 9.55
C SER A 372 -17.97 -33.01 10.91
N LYS A 373 -17.23 -33.15 12.02
CA LYS A 373 -17.76 -33.06 13.40
C LYS A 373 -17.86 -31.62 13.90
N TYR A 374 -17.25 -30.66 13.21
CA TYR A 374 -17.16 -29.27 13.66
C TYR A 374 -17.96 -28.33 12.74
N PRO A 375 -18.64 -27.31 13.29
CA PRO A 375 -19.28 -26.30 12.47
C PRO A 375 -18.24 -25.41 11.79
N VAL A 376 -18.68 -24.68 10.76
CA VAL A 376 -17.93 -23.54 10.22
C VAL A 376 -17.56 -22.57 11.33
N THR A 377 -16.47 -21.79 11.14
CA THR A 377 -15.83 -20.90 12.13
C THR A 377 -15.02 -21.56 13.24
N THR A 378 -14.98 -22.89 13.31
CA THR A 378 -14.09 -23.61 14.26
C THR A 378 -12.62 -23.39 13.89
N ALA A 379 -11.82 -22.89 14.83
CA ALA A 379 -10.38 -22.70 14.64
C ALA A 379 -9.63 -24.04 14.73
N LEU A 380 -8.68 -24.28 13.81
CA LEU A 380 -7.95 -25.54 13.69
C LEU A 380 -6.43 -25.31 13.75
N SER A 381 -5.69 -26.25 14.34
CA SER A 381 -4.24 -26.34 14.33
C SER A 381 -3.83 -27.56 13.52
N LEU A 382 -3.20 -27.36 12.36
CA LEU A 382 -2.90 -28.44 11.42
C LEU A 382 -1.45 -28.89 11.56
N SER A 383 -1.21 -30.21 11.60
CA SER A 383 0.12 -30.81 11.52
C SER A 383 0.17 -31.87 10.43
N GLY A 384 1.29 -31.99 9.72
CA GLY A 384 1.50 -33.01 8.68
C GLY A 384 1.70 -32.42 7.28
N THR A 385 1.47 -33.24 6.27
CA THR A 385 1.79 -32.92 4.87
C THR A 385 0.73 -32.06 4.20
N ILE A 386 1.14 -30.95 3.57
CA ILE A 386 0.27 -30.08 2.76
C ILE A 386 0.82 -29.98 1.34
N ILE A 387 -0.01 -30.28 0.34
CA ILE A 387 0.30 -30.03 -1.06
C ILE A 387 0.04 -28.55 -1.37
N VAL A 388 1.05 -27.86 -1.91
CA VAL A 388 0.95 -26.44 -2.26
C VAL A 388 0.88 -26.29 -3.77
N ALA A 389 -0.28 -25.87 -4.26
CA ALA A 389 -0.52 -25.52 -5.66
C ALA A 389 -1.34 -24.23 -5.73
N ARG A 390 -1.14 -23.43 -6.78
CA ARG A 390 -1.86 -22.18 -7.03
C ARG A 390 -2.17 -22.02 -8.51
N ASP A 391 -2.51 -20.81 -8.94
CA ASP A 391 -3.02 -20.45 -10.27
C ASP A 391 -2.41 -21.29 -11.42
N SER A 392 -1.11 -21.15 -11.71
CA SER A 392 -0.45 -21.83 -12.84
C SER A 392 -0.23 -23.33 -12.68
N ALA A 393 -0.40 -23.89 -11.47
CA ALA A 393 -0.37 -25.35 -11.27
C ALA A 393 -1.76 -25.97 -11.39
N HIS A 394 -2.83 -25.18 -11.28
CA HIS A 394 -4.22 -25.62 -11.47
C HIS A 394 -4.68 -25.46 -12.93
N ALA A 395 -4.20 -24.41 -13.62
CA ALA A 395 -4.39 -24.24 -15.06
C ALA A 395 -3.55 -25.25 -15.84
#